data_AF-A0A9R0I1T9-F1
#
_entry.id   AF-A0A9R0I1T9-F1
#
_cell.length_a   1.000
_cell.length_b   1.000
_cell.length_c   1.000
_cell.angle_alpha   90.00
_cell.angle_beta   90.00
_cell.angle_gamma   90.00
#
_symmetry.space_group_name_H-M   'P 1'
#
loop_
_entity.id
_entity.type
_entity.pdbx_description
1 polymer ?
#
loop_
_entity_poly.entity_id
_entity_poly.type
_entity_poly.pdbx_seq_one_letter_code
_entity_poly.pdbx_strand_id
1 'polypeptide(L)'
;MMDAKPLQLPMDPNLKLTPDKGDILPSPTAYQRLLGKLIYLTITRPDIAFSVQLLSQHMHQPTTVHMQAAKRLPRYLLGTYSQGILFASTSAAYLTAYCDSDW
;
A
#
# COMPACT_ATOMS: atom_id res chain seq x y z
N MET A 1 3.22 3.02 17.52
CA MET A 1 2.29 2.50 16.47
C MET A 1 1.42 1.34 16.97
N MET A 2 1.77 0.67 18.09
CA MET A 2 0.96 -0.43 18.62
C MET A 2 -0.37 0.05 19.23
N ASP A 3 -0.47 1.30 19.68
CA ASP A 3 -1.71 1.89 20.25
C ASP A 3 -2.57 2.66 19.24
N ALA A 4 -2.36 2.47 17.94
CA ALA A 4 -3.16 3.19 16.94
C ALA A 4 -4.53 2.52 16.74
N LYS A 5 -5.61 3.31 16.64
CA LYS A 5 -6.93 2.75 16.30
C LYS A 5 -6.88 2.09 14.90
N PRO A 6 -7.19 0.79 14.77
CA PRO A 6 -7.13 0.09 13.50
C PRO A 6 -8.18 0.62 12.52
N LEU A 7 -7.91 0.46 11.23
CA LEU A 7 -8.81 0.86 10.15
C LEU A 7 -9.27 -0.38 9.38
N GLN A 8 -10.51 -0.33 8.88
CA GLN A 8 -11.12 -1.42 8.10
C GLN A 8 -10.76 -1.37 6.62
N LEU A 9 -10.41 -0.18 6.12
CA LEU A 9 -10.08 0.03 4.71
C LEU A 9 -8.64 0.56 4.58
N PRO A 10 -7.85 0.03 3.62
CA PRO A 10 -6.47 0.47 3.41
C PRO A 10 -6.39 1.92 2.92
N MET A 11 -7.40 2.38 2.19
CA MET A 11 -7.51 3.73 1.66
C MET A 11 -8.95 4.22 1.70
N ASP A 12 -9.14 5.53 1.68
CA ASP A 12 -10.47 6.13 1.55
C ASP A 12 -10.87 6.16 0.07
N PRO A 13 -11.99 5.52 -0.34
CA PRO A 13 -12.41 5.45 -1.73
C PRO A 13 -12.76 6.81 -2.34
N ASN A 14 -13.06 7.81 -1.53
CA ASN A 14 -13.36 9.16 -2.00
C ASN A 14 -12.12 10.07 -2.07
N LEU A 15 -10.95 9.57 -1.64
CA LEU A 15 -9.73 10.35 -1.61
C LEU A 15 -9.12 10.47 -3.00
N LYS A 16 -9.25 11.65 -3.60
CA LYS A 16 -8.51 12.03 -4.81
C LYS A 16 -7.15 12.62 -4.41
N LEU A 17 -6.10 11.81 -4.58
CA LEU A 17 -4.72 12.25 -4.49
C LEU A 17 -4.34 13.01 -5.75
N THR A 18 -3.89 14.24 -5.59
CA THR A 18 -3.41 15.11 -6.67
C THR A 18 -2.10 15.74 -6.22
N PRO A 19 -1.15 15.98 -7.15
CA PRO A 19 0.16 16.50 -6.80
C PRO A 19 0.09 17.85 -6.07
N ASP A 20 -0.89 18.69 -6.41
CA ASP A 20 -1.01 20.06 -5.90
C ASP A 20 -1.73 20.17 -4.54
N LYS A 21 -2.15 19.05 -3.95
CA LYS A 21 -2.89 19.07 -2.68
C LYS A 21 -1.97 18.94 -1.48
N GLY A 22 -2.03 19.96 -0.62
CA GLY A 22 -1.29 20.04 0.63
C GLY A 22 0.15 20.50 0.43
N ASP A 23 0.85 20.72 1.54
CA ASP A 23 2.21 21.25 1.53
C ASP A 23 3.21 20.16 1.16
N ILE A 24 4.21 20.53 0.35
CA ILE A 24 5.34 19.66 0.01
C ILE A 24 6.05 19.27 1.31
N LEU A 25 6.40 17.99 1.45
CA LEU A 25 7.13 17.53 2.62
C LEU A 25 8.56 18.11 2.61
N PRO A 26 9.06 18.66 3.74
CA PRO A 26 10.42 19.18 3.83
C PRO A 26 11.49 18.12 3.56
N SER A 27 11.18 16.85 3.87
CA SER A 27 12.04 15.70 3.56
C SER A 27 11.19 14.57 2.98
N PRO A 28 11.42 14.17 1.71
CA PRO A 28 10.72 13.05 1.09
C PRO A 28 11.17 11.70 1.65
N THR A 29 12.33 11.63 2.30
CA THR A 29 12.95 10.39 2.76
C THR A 29 12.06 9.59 3.70
N ALA A 30 11.33 10.25 4.61
CA ALA A 30 10.42 9.57 5.52
C ALA A 30 9.27 8.87 4.77
N TYR A 31 8.74 9.53 3.73
CA TYR A 31 7.69 8.98 2.87
C TYR A 31 8.20 7.80 2.05
N GLN A 32 9.35 7.97 1.38
CA GLN A 32 9.98 6.94 0.56
C GLN A 32 10.34 5.70 1.37
N ARG A 33 10.90 5.88 2.59
CA ARG A 33 11.21 4.76 3.50
C ARG A 33 9.97 4.00 3.95
N LEU A 34 8.87 4.71 4.22
CA LEU A 34 7.59 4.08 4.56
C LEU A 34 7.05 3.27 3.37
N LEU A 35 6.99 3.88 2.19
CA LEU A 35 6.50 3.20 1.00
C LEU A 35 7.39 2.02 0.59
N GLY A 36 8.72 2.11 0.71
CA GLY A 36 9.61 0.99 0.42
C GLY A 36 9.28 -0.26 1.26
N LYS A 37 8.96 -0.08 2.54
CA LYS A 37 8.49 -1.18 3.41
C LYS A 37 7.13 -1.71 2.97
N LEU A 38 6.23 -0.83 2.55
CA LEU A 38 4.89 -1.21 2.11
C LEU A 38 4.92 -1.95 0.77
N ILE A 39 5.80 -1.55 -0.16
CA ILE A 39 6.07 -2.24 -1.42
C ILE A 39 6.56 -3.66 -1.13
N TYR A 40 7.49 -3.84 -0.19
CA TYR A 40 7.92 -5.18 0.19
C TYR A 40 6.76 -6.02 0.74
N LEU A 41 5.88 -5.42 1.54
CA LEU A 41 4.70 -6.08 2.10
C LEU A 41 3.69 -6.53 1.03
N THR A 42 3.63 -5.90 -0.15
CA THR A 42 2.65 -6.32 -1.18
C THR A 42 2.86 -7.75 -1.66
N ILE A 43 4.06 -8.32 -1.46
CA ILE A 43 4.37 -9.72 -1.79
C ILE A 43 3.49 -10.69 -0.98
N THR A 44 3.28 -10.41 0.30
CA THR A 44 2.46 -11.26 1.19
C THR A 44 1.07 -10.67 1.48
N ARG A 45 0.85 -9.39 1.13
CA ARG A 45 -0.37 -8.63 1.34
C ARG A 45 -0.84 -7.95 0.04
N PRO A 46 -1.39 -8.72 -0.92
CA PRO A 46 -1.85 -8.18 -2.20
C PRO A 46 -3.04 -7.24 -2.04
N ASP A 47 -3.79 -7.35 -0.93
CA ASP A 47 -4.90 -6.50 -0.56
C ASP A 47 -4.54 -5.00 -0.44
N ILE A 48 -3.27 -4.68 -0.15
CA ILE A 48 -2.80 -3.28 -0.10
C ILE A 48 -2.13 -2.80 -1.39
N ALA A 49 -1.96 -3.68 -2.40
CA ALA A 49 -1.15 -3.39 -3.58
C ALA A 49 -1.64 -2.15 -4.35
N PHE A 50 -2.94 -2.03 -4.55
CA PHE A 50 -3.54 -0.86 -5.22
C PHE A 50 -3.21 0.46 -4.49
N SER A 51 -3.38 0.46 -3.17
CA SER A 51 -3.13 1.65 -2.34
C SER A 51 -1.65 2.05 -2.37
N VAL A 52 -0.76 1.06 -2.30
CA VAL A 52 0.69 1.27 -2.38
C VAL A 52 1.08 1.81 -3.76
N GLN A 53 0.54 1.22 -4.84
CA GLN A 53 0.83 1.66 -6.21
C GLN A 53 0.43 3.11 -6.45
N LEU A 54 -0.77 3.51 -6.00
CA LEU A 54 -1.25 4.88 -6.14
C LEU A 54 -0.36 5.88 -5.37
N LEU A 55 0.07 5.52 -4.15
CA LEU A 55 0.96 6.35 -3.34
C LEU A 55 2.37 6.45 -3.93
N SER A 56 2.86 5.38 -4.57
CA SER A 56 4.19 5.34 -5.17
C SER A 56 4.36 6.32 -6.33
N GLN A 57 3.27 6.72 -6.99
CA GLN A 57 3.31 7.76 -8.04
C GLN A 57 3.84 9.11 -7.53
N HIS A 58 3.75 9.36 -6.21
CA HIS A 58 4.11 10.63 -5.57
C HIS A 58 5.45 10.57 -4.82
N MET A 59 6.33 9.61 -5.15
CA MET A 59 7.62 9.43 -4.47
C MET A 59 8.62 10.57 -4.66
N HIS A 60 8.55 11.29 -5.78
CA HIS A 60 9.49 12.36 -6.11
C HIS A 60 9.24 13.61 -5.25
N GLN A 61 7.98 14.02 -5.15
CA GLN A 61 7.56 15.23 -4.43
C GLN A 61 6.30 14.96 -3.60
N PRO A 62 6.42 14.20 -2.50
CA PRO A 62 5.28 13.90 -1.64
C PRO A 62 4.83 15.13 -0.85
N THR A 63 3.54 15.17 -0.51
CA THR A 63 2.91 16.25 0.26
C THR A 63 2.40 15.72 1.60
N THR A 64 1.95 16.62 2.48
CA THR A 64 1.32 16.28 3.76
C THR A 64 0.10 15.38 3.57
N VAL A 65 -0.69 15.59 2.51
CA VAL A 65 -1.85 14.75 2.15
C VAL A 65 -1.40 13.34 1.76
N HIS A 66 -0.36 13.22 0.93
CA HIS A 66 0.23 11.92 0.57
C HIS A 66 0.72 11.16 1.80
N MET A 67 1.42 11.83 2.72
CA MET A 67 1.90 11.22 3.97
C MET A 67 0.75 10.77 4.88
N GLN A 68 -0.31 11.57 5.00
CA GLN A 68 -1.50 11.19 5.78
C GLN A 68 -2.17 9.95 5.20
N ALA A 69 -2.30 9.88 3.87
CA ALA A 69 -2.82 8.70 3.18
C ALA A 69 -1.94 7.47 3.42
N ALA A 70 -0.61 7.60 3.28
CA ALA A 70 0.34 6.50 3.53
C ALA A 70 0.29 5.98 4.98
N LYS A 71 0.07 6.85 5.97
CA LYS A 71 -0.08 6.45 7.38
C LYS A 71 -1.33 5.63 7.66
N ARG A 72 -2.32 5.57 6.75
CA ARG A 72 -3.51 4.71 6.90
C ARG A 72 -3.16 3.24 6.74
N LEU A 73 -2.24 2.91 5.83
CA LEU A 73 -1.88 1.53 5.51
C LEU A 73 -1.38 0.75 6.74
N PRO A 74 -0.44 1.27 7.55
CA PRO A 74 -0.06 0.59 8.78
C PRO A 74 -1.20 0.41 9.81
N ARG A 75 -2.17 1.33 9.87
CA ARG A 75 -3.34 1.20 10.75
C ARG A 75 -4.30 0.12 10.27
N TYR A 76 -4.41 -0.03 8.95
CA TYR A 76 -5.16 -1.13 8.35
C TYR A 76 -4.46 -2.48 8.59
N LEU A 77 -3.14 -2.53 8.41
CA LEU A 77 -2.33 -3.72 8.70
C LEU A 77 -2.42 -4.14 10.17
N LEU A 78 -2.49 -3.18 11.10
CA LEU A 78 -2.71 -3.46 12.51
C LEU A 78 -4.07 -4.13 12.79
N GLY A 79 -5.10 -3.83 11.99
CA GLY A 79 -6.41 -4.47 12.11
C GLY A 79 -6.49 -5.84 11.43
N THR A 80 -5.50 -6.18 10.60
CA THR A 80 -5.52 -7.36 9.72
C THR A 80 -4.25 -8.18 9.83
N TYR A 81 -3.51 -8.09 10.93
CA TYR A 81 -2.23 -8.78 11.11
C TYR A 81 -2.35 -10.31 11.10
N SER A 82 -3.52 -10.84 11.48
CA SER A 82 -3.83 -12.27 11.44
C SER A 82 -4.25 -12.77 10.05
N GLN A 83 -4.41 -11.86 9.07
CA GLN A 83 -4.78 -12.20 7.70
C GLN A 83 -3.54 -12.34 6.83
N GLY A 84 -3.53 -13.37 5.99
CA GLY A 84 -2.44 -13.65 5.06
C GLY A 84 -2.88 -14.62 3.96
N ILE A 85 -1.95 -14.93 3.06
CA ILE A 85 -2.18 -15.88 1.97
C ILE A 85 -1.97 -17.31 2.48
N LEU A 86 -2.96 -18.18 2.29
CA LEU A 86 -2.87 -19.61 2.62
C LEU A 86 -2.63 -20.44 1.35
N PHE A 87 -1.46 -21.07 1.26
CA PHE A 87 -1.15 -22.06 0.23
C PHE A 87 -1.42 -23.48 0.76
N ALA A 88 -2.68 -23.89 0.78
CA ALA A 88 -3.04 -25.24 1.22
C ALA A 88 -2.69 -26.28 0.15
N SER A 89 -2.10 -27.42 0.56
CA SER A 89 -1.76 -28.55 -0.32
C SER A 89 -2.99 -29.19 -0.97
N THR A 90 -4.15 -29.03 -0.34
CA THR A 90 -5.45 -29.50 -0.84
C THR A 90 -6.23 -28.41 -1.57
N SER A 91 -5.64 -27.26 -1.86
CA SER A 91 -6.36 -26.19 -2.56
C SER A 91 -6.54 -26.54 -4.03
N ALA A 92 -7.69 -26.16 -4.59
CA ALA A 92 -7.93 -26.22 -6.03
C ALA A 92 -7.23 -25.07 -6.80
N ALA A 93 -6.20 -24.43 -6.21
CA ALA A 93 -5.48 -23.34 -6.85
C ALA A 93 -4.58 -23.89 -7.95
N TYR A 94 -5.03 -23.79 -9.19
CA TYR A 94 -4.24 -24.07 -10.38
C TYR A 94 -3.45 -22.82 -10.75
N LEU A 95 -2.12 -22.94 -10.84
CA LEU A 95 -1.29 -21.87 -11.39
C LEU A 95 -1.43 -21.87 -12.91
N THR A 96 -2.10 -20.86 -13.45
CA THR A 96 -2.16 -20.61 -14.90
C THR A 96 -1.26 -19.42 -15.23
N ALA A 97 -0.26 -19.63 -16.07
CA ALA A 97 0.63 -18.59 -16.56
C ALA A 97 0.33 -18.32 -18.03
N TYR A 98 0.32 -17.05 -18.41
CA TYR A 98 0.18 -16.60 -19.79
C TYR A 98 1.49 -15.94 -20.20
N CYS A 99 1.99 -16.27 -21.39
CA CYS A 99 3.15 -15.63 -21.99
C CYS A 99 2.66 -14.90 -23.24
N ASP A 100 2.85 -13.59 -23.26
CA ASP A 100 2.56 -12.76 -24.42
C ASP A 100 3.88 -12.31 -25.02
N SER A 101 4.05 -12.56 -26.32
CA SER A 101 5.27 -12.31 -27.06
C SER A 101 4.94 -11.34 -28.18
N ASP A 102 4.99 -10.05 -27.87
CA ASP A 102 4.93 -9.01 -28.89
C ASP A 102 6.35 -8.49 -29.22
N TRP A 103 6.54 -8.17 -30.50
CA TRP A 103 7.81 -7.78 -31.15
C TRP A 103 8.27 -6.35 -30.81
#